data_AF-A0A3P3UAP4-F1
#
_entry.id   AF-A0A3P3UAP4-F1
#
_cell.length_a   1.000
_cell.length_b   1.000
_cell.length_c   1.000
_cell.angle_alpha   90.00
_cell.angle_beta   90.00
_cell.angle_gamma   90.00
#
_symmetry.space_group_name_H-M   'P 1'
#
loop_
_entity.id
_entity.type
_entity.pdbx_description
1 polymer ?
#
loop_
_entity_poly.entity_id
_entity_poly.type
_entity_poly.pdbx_seq_one_letter_code
_entity_poly.pdbx_strand_id
1 'polypeptide(L)'
;MQSEKEGPRIRREQMTVALMISLYCRQRHGKRERTSRDEIAAESVPGLCPECAELLRYARERLARCRFGEDKTTCRACAVHCYAPKQRDTIRKIMAYAGPKMLLRHPILTVRHLFDDRK
;
A
#
# COMPACT_ATOMS: atom_id res chain seq x y z
N MET A 1 -16.86 -8.88 17.89
CA MET A 1 -16.62 -7.59 17.20
C MET A 1 -15.13 -7.42 16.98
N GLN A 2 -14.64 -7.50 15.74
CA GLN A 2 -13.23 -7.17 15.46
C GLN A 2 -13.15 -5.66 15.25
N SER A 3 -12.54 -4.95 16.21
CA SER A 3 -12.32 -3.51 16.14
C SER A 3 -11.44 -3.19 14.93
N GLU A 4 -11.97 -2.38 14.01
CA GLU A 4 -11.20 -1.83 12.90
C GLU A 4 -10.11 -0.92 13.46
N LYS A 5 -8.86 -1.20 13.10
CA LYS A 5 -7.70 -0.45 13.58
C LYS A 5 -7.42 0.70 12.61
N GLU A 6 -7.57 1.91 13.10
CA GLU A 6 -7.39 3.13 12.31
C GLU A 6 -6.21 3.99 12.80
N GLY A 7 -5.27 3.43 13.57
CA GLY A 7 -4.19 4.23 14.15
C GLY A 7 -3.21 4.81 13.11
N PRO A 8 -2.34 5.77 13.52
CA PRO A 8 -1.44 6.49 12.62
C PRO A 8 -0.55 5.58 11.75
N ARG A 9 -0.06 4.47 12.30
CA ARG A 9 0.75 3.50 11.56
C ARG A 9 -0.06 2.83 10.47
N ILE A 10 -1.25 2.33 10.80
CA ILE A 10 -2.12 1.65 9.83
C ILE A 10 -2.55 2.60 8.72
N ARG A 11 -2.95 3.83 9.04
CA ARG A 11 -3.29 4.86 8.04
C ARG A 11 -2.14 5.14 7.08
N ARG A 12 -0.91 5.24 7.60
CA ARG A 12 0.29 5.44 6.77
C ARG A 12 0.55 4.27 5.83
N GLU A 13 0.36 3.03 6.29
CA GLU A 13 0.50 1.84 5.43
C GLU A 13 -0.61 1.79 4.37
N GLN A 14 -1.85 2.17 4.71
CA GLN A 14 -2.97 2.27 3.75
C GLN A 14 -2.72 3.33 2.67
N MET A 15 -2.20 4.50 3.05
CA MET A 15 -1.80 5.54 2.09
C MET A 15 -0.64 5.08 1.20
N THR A 16 0.35 4.40 1.80
CA THR A 16 1.52 3.89 1.06
C THR A 16 1.10 2.89 0.00
N VAL A 17 0.24 1.92 0.35
CA VAL A 17 -0.22 0.93 -0.62
C VAL A 17 -1.12 1.54 -1.69
N ALA A 18 -1.98 2.51 -1.34
CA ALA A 18 -2.78 3.27 -2.29
C ALA A 18 -1.91 3.98 -3.33
N LEU A 19 -0.87 4.69 -2.88
CA LEU A 19 0.07 5.37 -3.76
C LEU A 19 0.79 4.39 -4.70
N MET A 20 1.27 3.27 -4.18
CA MET A 20 1.95 2.24 -4.98
C MET A 20 1.02 1.66 -6.07
N ILE A 21 -0.22 1.36 -5.71
CA ILE A 21 -1.23 0.82 -6.65
C ILE A 21 -1.57 1.86 -7.72
N SER A 22 -1.79 3.12 -7.34
CA SER A 22 -2.08 4.19 -8.30
C SER A 22 -0.92 4.42 -9.28
N LEU A 23 0.32 4.42 -8.80
CA LEU A 23 1.51 4.52 -9.66
C LEU A 23 1.62 3.36 -10.64
N TYR A 24 1.35 2.13 -10.19
CA TYR A 24 1.37 0.95 -11.04
C TYR A 24 0.26 0.98 -12.08
N CYS A 25 -0.99 1.23 -11.65
CA CYS A 25 -2.16 1.30 -12.52
C CYS A 25 -1.98 2.35 -13.63
N ARG A 26 -1.48 3.54 -13.26
CA ARG A 26 -1.23 4.63 -14.21
C ARG A 26 -0.28 4.22 -15.33
N GLN A 27 0.86 3.61 -14.96
CA GLN A 27 1.84 3.20 -15.97
C GLN A 27 1.37 2.01 -16.80
N ARG A 28 0.81 0.99 -16.16
CA ARG A 28 0.55 -0.31 -16.80
C ARG A 28 -0.75 -0.35 -17.56
N HIS A 29 -1.77 0.39 -17.10
CA HIS A 29 -3.12 0.35 -17.66
C HIS A 29 -3.53 1.68 -18.32
N GLY A 30 -2.56 2.55 -18.62
CA GLY A 30 -2.75 3.70 -19.52
C GLY A 30 -3.57 4.86 -18.97
N LYS A 31 -3.86 4.90 -17.67
CA LYS A 31 -4.54 6.05 -17.07
C LYS A 31 -3.56 7.23 -17.02
N ARG A 32 -3.99 8.42 -17.47
CA ARG A 32 -3.09 9.58 -17.66
C ARG A 32 -3.19 10.62 -16.55
N GLU A 33 -4.34 10.70 -15.87
CA GLU A 33 -4.53 11.67 -14.80
C GLU A 33 -3.68 11.37 -13.58
N ARG A 34 -3.18 12.45 -12.97
CA ARG A 34 -2.44 12.38 -11.71
C ARG A 34 -3.44 12.42 -10.58
N THR A 35 -3.44 11.39 -9.75
CA THR A 35 -4.14 11.42 -8.48
C THR A 35 -3.43 12.36 -7.52
N SER A 36 -4.18 13.31 -6.97
CA SER A 36 -3.76 14.22 -5.90
C SER A 36 -3.60 13.46 -4.57
N ARG A 37 -2.96 14.09 -3.59
CA ARG A 37 -2.75 13.48 -2.27
C ARG A 37 -4.08 13.21 -1.55
N ASP A 38 -5.04 14.13 -1.68
CA ASP A 38 -6.33 14.04 -1.00
C ASP A 38 -7.18 12.92 -1.60
N GLU A 39 -7.11 12.73 -2.92
CA GLU A 39 -7.72 11.59 -3.62
C GLU A 39 -7.08 10.24 -3.26
N ILE A 40 -5.77 10.20 -2.98
CA ILE A 40 -5.11 8.98 -2.47
C ILE A 40 -5.56 8.66 -1.03
N ALA A 41 -5.85 9.69 -0.23
CA ALA A 41 -6.33 9.54 1.13
C ALA A 41 -7.81 9.13 1.21
N ALA A 42 -8.59 9.42 0.16
CA ALA A 42 -10.00 9.07 0.07
C ALA A 42 -10.24 7.54 0.08
N GLU A 43 -11.45 7.15 0.49
CA GLU A 43 -11.89 5.75 0.56
C GLU A 43 -11.88 5.05 -0.80
N SER A 44 -12.11 5.81 -1.88
CA SER A 44 -11.92 5.35 -3.24
C SER A 44 -10.96 6.27 -3.97
N VAL A 45 -10.05 5.68 -4.73
CA VAL A 45 -9.08 6.45 -5.51
C VAL A 45 -9.64 6.60 -6.94
N PRO A 46 -9.98 7.82 -7.37
CA PRO A 46 -10.48 8.06 -8.71
C PRO A 46 -9.41 7.68 -9.73
N GLY A 47 -9.85 7.16 -10.88
CA GLY A 47 -8.92 6.77 -11.92
C GLY A 47 -8.10 5.52 -11.60
N LEU A 48 -8.57 4.56 -10.78
CA LEU A 48 -8.04 3.19 -10.79
C LEU A 48 -8.81 2.31 -11.79
N CYS A 49 -8.16 1.33 -12.42
CA CYS A 49 -8.89 0.30 -13.16
C CYS A 49 -9.61 -0.65 -12.16
N PRO A 50 -10.62 -1.41 -12.59
CA PRO A 50 -11.39 -2.29 -11.70
C PRO A 50 -10.52 -3.24 -10.87
N GLU A 51 -9.51 -3.86 -11.49
CA GLU A 51 -8.60 -4.78 -10.79
C GLU A 51 -7.75 -4.09 -9.72
N CYS A 52 -7.26 -2.88 -10.00
CA CYS A 52 -6.45 -2.12 -9.04
C CYS A 52 -7.31 -1.55 -7.90
N ALA A 53 -8.56 -1.16 -8.19
CA ALA A 53 -9.52 -0.72 -7.18
C ALA A 53 -9.86 -1.88 -6.22
N GLU A 54 -10.12 -3.07 -6.74
CA GLU A 54 -10.39 -4.27 -5.92
C GLU A 54 -9.19 -4.67 -5.07
N LEU A 55 -7.97 -4.61 -5.63
CA LEU A 55 -6.76 -4.88 -4.86
C LEU A 55 -6.55 -3.85 -3.74
N LEU A 56 -6.84 -2.57 -3.98
CA LEU A 56 -6.74 -1.52 -2.98
C LEU A 56 -7.76 -1.73 -1.86
N ARG A 57 -9.01 -2.03 -2.19
CA ARG A 57 -10.07 -2.34 -1.23
C ARG A 57 -9.66 -3.51 -0.35
N TYR A 58 -9.19 -4.60 -0.95
CA TYR A 58 -8.66 -5.76 -0.24
C TYR A 58 -7.49 -5.39 0.68
N ALA A 59 -6.52 -4.61 0.18
CA ALA A 59 -5.37 -4.19 0.97
C ALA A 59 -5.76 -3.37 2.20
N ARG A 60 -6.69 -2.41 2.04
CA ARG A 60 -7.22 -1.59 3.13
C ARG A 60 -7.94 -2.43 4.19
N GLU A 61 -8.77 -3.38 3.76
CA GLU A 61 -9.46 -4.31 4.65
C GLU A 61 -8.48 -5.17 5.47
N ARG A 62 -7.42 -5.72 4.84
CA ARG A 62 -6.39 -6.50 5.55
C ARG A 62 -5.59 -5.65 6.54
N LEU A 63 -5.37 -4.37 6.22
CA LEU A 63 -4.66 -3.43 7.10
C LEU A 63 -5.54 -3.01 8.30
N ALA A 64 -6.82 -2.70 8.07
CA ALA A 64 -7.77 -2.38 9.12
C ALA A 64 -7.93 -3.52 10.14
N ARG A 65 -7.80 -4.77 9.70
CA ARG A 65 -7.85 -5.96 10.56
C ARG A 65 -6.48 -6.51 10.92
N CYS A 66 -5.41 -5.71 10.82
CA CYS A 66 -4.06 -6.18 11.09
C CYS A 66 -3.91 -6.59 12.57
N ARG A 67 -3.52 -7.85 12.83
CA ARG A 67 -3.27 -8.32 14.20
C ARG A 67 -2.24 -7.47 14.96
N PHE A 68 -1.23 -6.96 14.26
CA PHE A 68 -0.16 -6.16 14.83
C PHE A 68 -0.54 -4.69 15.03
N GLY A 69 -1.54 -4.16 14.29
CA GLY A 69 -1.98 -2.78 14.45
C GLY A 69 -0.84 -1.77 14.35
N GLU A 70 -0.63 -0.99 15.41
CA GLU A 70 0.41 0.02 15.47
C GLU A 70 1.83 -0.54 15.56
N ASP A 71 2.00 -1.77 16.04
CA ASP A 71 3.29 -2.47 16.09
C ASP A 71 3.65 -3.14 14.75
N LYS A 72 2.85 -2.90 13.71
CA LYS A 72 3.05 -3.50 12.39
C LYS A 72 4.36 -2.98 11.75
N THR A 73 5.25 -3.91 11.44
CA THR A 73 6.43 -3.69 10.58
C THR A 73 6.04 -3.56 9.10
N THR A 74 6.99 -3.67 8.18
CA THR A 74 6.73 -3.61 6.73
C THR A 74 5.99 -4.87 6.27
N CYS A 75 5.20 -4.80 5.19
CA CYS A 75 4.55 -6.01 4.64
C CYS A 75 5.55 -7.09 4.21
N ARG A 76 6.78 -6.70 3.84
CA ARG A 76 7.88 -7.60 3.47
C ARG A 76 8.42 -8.36 4.69
N ALA A 77 8.69 -7.66 5.79
CA ALA A 77 9.25 -8.20 7.02
C ALA A 77 8.17 -8.68 8.01
N CYS A 78 6.90 -8.70 7.61
CA CYS A 78 5.82 -9.07 8.51
C CYS A 78 5.86 -10.58 8.77
N ALA A 79 5.87 -10.97 10.05
CA ALA A 79 5.87 -12.37 10.48
C ALA A 79 4.65 -13.18 10.01
N VAL A 80 3.55 -12.51 9.63
CA VAL A 80 2.34 -13.16 9.10
C VAL A 80 1.99 -12.57 7.74
N HIS A 81 2.04 -13.41 6.70
CA HIS A 81 1.60 -13.01 5.37
C HIS A 81 0.08 -13.18 5.23
N CYS A 82 -0.63 -12.09 5.48
CA CYS A 82 -2.08 -12.08 5.49
C CYS A 82 -2.71 -12.03 4.08
N TYR A 83 -1.96 -11.83 3.00
CA TYR A 83 -2.55 -11.78 1.66
C TYR A 83 -2.80 -13.18 1.11
N ALA A 84 -3.96 -13.40 0.50
CA ALA A 84 -4.24 -14.60 -0.28
C ALA A 84 -3.27 -14.71 -1.49
N PRO A 85 -2.96 -15.92 -1.99
CA PRO A 85 -1.88 -16.13 -2.95
C PRO A 85 -1.96 -15.24 -4.19
N LYS A 86 -3.14 -15.17 -4.83
CA LYS A 86 -3.36 -14.35 -6.03
C LYS A 86 -3.07 -12.86 -5.79
N GLN A 87 -3.63 -12.29 -4.73
CA GLN A 87 -3.43 -10.88 -4.36
C GLN A 87 -1.98 -10.62 -3.93
N ARG A 88 -1.34 -11.60 -3.28
CA ARG A 88 0.05 -11.53 -2.84
C ARG A 88 1.00 -11.40 -4.04
N ASP A 89 0.77 -12.15 -5.09
CA ASP A 89 1.61 -12.08 -6.30
C ASP A 89 1.42 -10.75 -7.02
N THR A 90 0.18 -10.26 -7.12
CA THR A 90 -0.09 -8.94 -7.69
C THR A 90 0.57 -7.82 -6.88
N ILE A 91 0.42 -7.82 -5.55
CA ILE A 91 0.99 -6.75 -4.73
C ILE A 91 2.53 -6.78 -4.74
N ARG A 92 3.15 -7.96 -4.85
CA ARG A 92 4.61 -8.08 -5.00
C ARG A 92 5.10 -7.45 -6.30
N LYS A 93 4.40 -7.66 -7.41
CA LYS A 93 4.71 -6.99 -8.70
C LYS A 93 4.60 -5.47 -8.55
N ILE A 94 3.58 -5.00 -7.85
CA ILE A 94 3.37 -3.57 -7.58
C ILE A 94 4.49 -3.03 -6.69
N MET A 95 4.85 -3.69 -5.58
CA MET A 95 5.94 -3.27 -4.71
C MET A 95 7.28 -3.24 -5.44
N ALA A 96 7.59 -4.24 -6.26
CA ALA A 96 8.82 -4.28 -7.05
C ALA A 96 8.90 -3.13 -8.07
N TYR A 97 7.78 -2.76 -8.66
CA TYR A 97 7.69 -1.66 -9.61
C TYR A 97 7.68 -0.27 -8.95
N ALA A 98 6.89 -0.10 -7.88
CA ALA A 98 6.65 1.17 -7.21
C ALA A 98 7.72 1.50 -6.17
N GLY A 99 8.37 0.51 -5.57
CA GLY A 99 9.39 0.69 -4.52
C GLY A 99 10.52 1.63 -4.93
N PRO A 100 11.26 1.36 -6.03
CA PRO A 100 12.30 2.27 -6.53
C PRO A 100 11.75 3.65 -6.91
N LYS A 101 10.50 3.74 -7.37
CA LYS A 101 9.86 5.00 -7.78
C LYS A 101 9.38 5.84 -6.60
N MET A 102 9.07 5.21 -5.47
CA MET A 102 8.76 5.88 -4.21
C MET A 102 10.02 6.46 -3.56
N LEU A 103 11.14 5.75 -3.66
CA LEU A 103 12.49 6.20 -3.26
C LEU A 103 12.87 7.55 -3.89
N LEU A 104 12.53 7.73 -5.17
CA LEU A 104 12.83 8.95 -5.94
C LEU A 104 11.93 10.15 -5.61
N ARG A 105 10.79 9.95 -4.95
CA ARG A 105 9.81 11.01 -4.63
C ARG A 105 9.68 11.35 -3.15
N HIS A 106 9.98 10.40 -2.26
CA HIS A 106 9.91 10.58 -0.81
C HIS A 106 11.18 10.06 -0.12
N PRO A 107 12.33 10.76 -0.29
CA PRO A 107 13.63 10.28 0.19
C PRO A 107 13.65 10.03 1.71
N ILE A 108 12.98 10.88 2.49
CA ILE A 108 12.94 10.80 3.97
C ILE A 108 12.18 9.55 4.48
N LEU A 109 11.13 9.13 3.78
CA LEU A 109 10.35 7.93 4.14
C LEU A 109 11.12 6.63 3.88
N THR A 110 12.06 6.66 2.92
CA THR A 110 12.78 5.44 2.54
C THR A 110 14.00 5.19 3.39
N VAL A 111 14.70 6.24 3.84
CA VAL A 111 15.78 6.08 4.83
C VAL A 111 15.25 5.35 6.07
N ARG A 112 14.09 5.76 6.61
CA ARG A 112 13.50 5.10 7.79
C ARG A 112 13.04 3.66 7.54
N HIS A 113 12.64 3.30 6.32
CA HIS A 113 12.22 1.93 5.96
C HIS A 113 13.40 0.99 5.67
N LEU A 114 14.49 1.52 5.10
CA LEU A 114 15.74 0.77 4.87
C LEU A 114 16.47 0.43 6.17
N PHE A 115 16.33 1.26 7.21
CA PHE A 115 16.87 0.95 8.54
C PHE A 115 16.03 -0.07 9.33
N ASP A 116 14.73 -0.20 9.05
CA ASP A 116 13.85 -1.21 9.67
C ASP A 116 13.98 -2.60 9.04
N ASP A 117 14.51 -2.73 7.80
CA ASP A 117 14.79 -4.02 7.13
C ASP A 117 16.09 -4.70 7.66
N ARG A 118 16.67 -4.22 8.78
CA ARG A 118 17.93 -4.71 9.39
C ARG A 118 17.82 -5.15 10.86
N LYS A 119 16.64 -5.51 11.36
CA LYS A 119 16.48 -6.27 12.62
C LYS A 119 15.66 -7.52 12.41
#